data_AF-A0A9Q1F667-F1
#
_entry.id   AF-A0A9Q1F667-F1
#
_cell.length_a   1.000
_cell.length_b   1.000
_cell.length_c   1.000
_cell.angle_alpha   90.00
_cell.angle_beta   90.00
_cell.angle_gamma   90.00
#
_symmetry.space_group_name_H-M   'P 1'
#
loop_
_entity.id
_entity.type
_entity.pdbx_description
1 polymer ?
#
loop_
_entity_poly.entity_id
_entity_poly.type
_entity_poly.pdbx_seq_one_letter_code
_entity_poly.pdbx_strand_id
1 'polypeptide(L)'
;MQELATLVRPASPTENTMVKLAGNALNWLHTCMQILEEHYLENLGHLTKKLENIHLSNWPEAFQVDTREDHCRTTPGPVPEGVASSEADISPRKPGTNTER
;
A
#
# COMPACT_ATOMS: atom_id res chain seq x y z
N MET A 1 -13.43 -28.01 -37.55
CA MET A 1 -13.39 -26.54 -37.42
C MET A 1 -11.92 -26.05 -37.38
N GLN A 2 -11.09 -26.46 -38.34
CA GLN A 2 -9.64 -26.20 -38.35
C GLN A 2 -9.13 -25.54 -39.64
N GLU A 3 -9.95 -25.44 -40.70
CA GLU A 3 -9.49 -24.95 -42.01
C GLU A 3 -9.43 -23.43 -42.16
N LEU A 4 -10.19 -22.67 -41.35
CA LEU A 4 -10.21 -21.21 -41.49
C LEU A 4 -8.93 -20.54 -40.94
N ALA A 5 -8.32 -21.14 -39.91
CA ALA A 5 -7.12 -20.63 -39.26
C ALA A 5 -5.85 -20.78 -40.12
N THR A 6 -5.82 -21.77 -41.03
CA THR A 6 -4.75 -21.93 -42.02
C THR A 6 -4.96 -21.08 -43.28
N LEU A 7 -6.21 -20.76 -43.63
CA LEU A 7 -6.54 -19.95 -44.80
C LEU A 7 -6.31 -18.44 -44.56
N VAL A 8 -6.55 -17.97 -43.34
CA VAL A 8 -6.44 -16.57 -42.95
C VAL A 8 -5.29 -16.42 -41.96
N ARG A 9 -4.04 -16.43 -42.47
CA ARG A 9 -2.90 -16.06 -41.64
C ARG A 9 -2.88 -14.53 -41.53
N PRO A 10 -2.98 -13.95 -40.32
CA PRO A 10 -2.88 -12.51 -40.18
C PRO A 10 -1.53 -12.05 -40.72
N ALA A 11 -1.56 -10.99 -41.53
CA ALA A 11 -0.35 -10.42 -42.10
C ALA A 11 0.58 -10.00 -40.96
N SER A 12 1.86 -10.37 -41.06
CA SER A 12 2.86 -9.85 -40.14
C SER A 12 2.92 -8.34 -40.31
N PRO A 13 2.94 -7.55 -39.22
CA PRO A 13 3.10 -6.11 -39.32
C PRO A 13 4.36 -5.81 -40.13
N THR A 14 4.22 -4.87 -41.07
CA THR A 14 5.38 -4.37 -41.82
C THR A 14 6.29 -3.60 -40.88
N GLU A 15 7.55 -3.40 -41.26
CA GLU A 15 8.49 -2.59 -40.49
C GLU A 15 7.94 -1.18 -40.22
N ASN A 16 7.27 -0.57 -41.21
CA ASN A 16 6.56 0.71 -41.04
C ASN A 16 5.44 0.62 -39.99
N THR A 17 4.68 -0.47 -39.96
CA THR A 17 3.65 -0.70 -38.93
C THR A 17 4.27 -0.82 -37.55
N MET A 18 5.41 -1.50 -37.42
CA MET A 18 6.14 -1.65 -36.15
C MET A 18 6.66 -0.30 -35.63
N VAL A 19 7.22 0.54 -36.50
CA VAL A 19 7.67 1.89 -36.14
C VAL A 19 6.50 2.75 -35.63
N LYS A 20 5.36 2.71 -36.32
CA LYS A 20 4.16 3.44 -35.89
C LYS A 20 3.61 2.94 -34.55
N LEU A 21 3.63 1.62 -34.33
CA LEU A 21 3.20 1.02 -33.07
C LEU A 21 4.10 1.50 -31.91
N ALA A 22 5.42 1.47 -32.12
CA ALA A 22 6.38 1.95 -31.14
C ALA A 22 6.20 3.45 -30.83
N GLY A 23 6.02 4.28 -31.86
CA GLY A 23 5.75 5.71 -31.69
C GLY A 23 4.47 5.97 -30.90
N ASN A 24 3.40 5.21 -31.15
CA ASN A 24 2.15 5.32 -30.40
C ASN A 24 2.34 4.91 -28.93
N ALA A 25 3.02 3.79 -28.68
CA ALA A 25 3.31 3.33 -27.33
C ALA A 25 4.14 4.35 -26.53
N LEU A 26 5.14 4.97 -27.17
CA LEU A 26 5.95 6.03 -26.55
C LEU A 26 5.12 7.28 -26.25
N ASN A 27 4.23 7.68 -27.17
CA ASN A 27 3.34 8.80 -26.94
C ASN A 27 2.38 8.53 -25.77
N TRP A 28 1.80 7.33 -25.70
CA TRP A 28 0.97 6.92 -24.58
C TRP A 28 1.72 6.94 -23.25
N LEU A 29 2.95 6.41 -23.22
CA LEU A 29 3.78 6.49 -22.02
C LEU A 29 4.00 7.94 -21.58
N HIS A 30 4.35 8.81 -22.53
CA HIS A 30 4.57 10.22 -22.25
C HIS A 30 3.32 10.90 -21.68
N THR A 31 2.17 10.74 -22.33
CA THR A 31 0.90 11.32 -21.85
C THR A 31 0.52 10.79 -20.47
N CYS A 32 0.68 9.49 -20.21
CA CYS A 32 0.42 8.92 -18.89
C CYS A 32 1.31 9.53 -17.81
N MET A 33 2.60 9.73 -18.11
CA MET A 33 3.53 10.35 -17.17
C MET A 33 3.16 11.81 -16.87
N GLN A 34 2.78 12.58 -17.89
CA GLN A 34 2.34 13.97 -17.71
C GLN A 34 1.09 14.05 -16.82
N ILE A 35 0.10 13.19 -17.05
CA ILE A 35 -1.12 13.13 -16.23
C ILE A 35 -0.79 12.82 -14.78
N LEU A 36 0.10 11.84 -14.55
CA LEU A 36 0.53 11.48 -13.20
C LEU A 36 1.24 12.65 -12.51
N GLU A 37 2.18 13.30 -13.21
CA GLU A 37 2.91 14.45 -12.69
C GLU A 37 1.96 15.59 -12.29
N GLU A 38 1.04 15.96 -13.18
CA GLU A 38 0.04 17.00 -12.91
C GLU A 38 -0.84 16.63 -11.69
N HIS A 39 -1.34 15.39 -11.64
CA HIS A 39 -2.16 14.91 -10.54
C HIS A 39 -1.44 14.98 -9.18
N TYR A 40 -0.17 14.57 -9.14
CA TYR A 40 0.60 14.61 -7.89
C TYR A 40 0.95 16.04 -7.49
N LEU A 41 1.34 16.90 -8.43
CA LEU A 41 1.66 18.30 -8.15
C LEU A 41 0.43 19.04 -7.62
N GLU A 42 -0.73 18.84 -8.21
CA GLU A 42 -1.99 19.44 -7.76
C GLU A 42 -2.34 18.97 -6.34
N ASN A 43 -2.32 17.66 -6.10
CA ASN A 43 -2.65 17.09 -4.80
C ASN A 43 -1.68 17.52 -3.70
N LEU A 44 -0.38 17.55 -3.99
CA LEU A 44 0.63 18.02 -3.04
C LEU A 44 0.41 19.50 -2.72
N GLY A 45 0.11 20.32 -3.72
CA GLY A 45 -0.23 21.74 -3.52
C GLY A 45 -1.47 21.92 -2.64
N HIS A 46 -2.52 21.14 -2.87
CA HIS A 46 -3.74 21.16 -2.06
C HIS A 46 -3.50 20.71 -0.62
N LEU A 47 -2.76 19.62 -0.42
CA LEU A 47 -2.42 19.13 0.91
C LEU A 47 -1.54 20.11 1.68
N THR A 48 -0.57 20.73 1.01
CA THR A 48 0.29 21.76 1.62
C THR A 48 -0.53 22.94 2.10
N LYS A 49 -1.39 23.49 1.24
CA LYS A 49 -2.32 24.57 1.63
C LYS A 49 -3.25 24.14 2.78
N LYS A 50 -3.74 22.89 2.76
CA LYS A 50 -4.58 22.38 3.83
C LYS A 50 -3.82 22.35 5.15
N LEU A 51 -2.58 21.85 5.16
CA LEU A 51 -1.71 21.81 6.34
C LEU A 51 -1.37 23.20 6.87
N GLU A 52 -1.06 24.16 5.99
CA GLU A 52 -0.82 25.57 6.37
C GLU A 52 -2.04 26.19 7.08
N ASN A 53 -3.24 25.79 6.68
CA ASN A 53 -4.49 26.26 7.27
C ASN A 53 -4.93 25.48 8.52
N ILE A 54 -4.21 24.43 8.93
CA ILE A 54 -4.48 23.77 10.22
C ILE A 54 -3.97 24.69 11.32
N HIS A 55 -4.89 25.36 12.01
CA HIS A 55 -4.57 26.19 13.16
C HIS A 55 -4.15 25.28 14.34
N LEU A 56 -2.88 25.35 14.71
CA LEU A 56 -2.25 24.52 15.75
C LEU A 56 -2.67 24.85 17.19
N SER A 57 -3.73 25.62 17.39
CA SER A 57 -4.13 26.14 18.70
C SER A 57 -4.45 25.05 19.73
N ASN A 58 -4.72 23.81 19.29
CA ASN A 58 -5.18 22.71 20.15
C ASN A 58 -4.33 21.42 19.98
N TRP A 59 -3.14 21.53 19.38
CA TRP A 59 -2.25 20.38 19.08
C TRP A 59 -1.96 19.48 20.30
N PRO A 60 -1.70 20.01 21.52
CA PRO A 60 -1.38 19.14 22.66
C PRO A 60 -2.54 18.22 23.08
N GLU A 61 -3.78 18.65 22.90
CA GLU A 61 -4.98 17.87 23.24
C GLU A 61 -5.33 16.85 22.16
N ALA A 62 -5.07 17.16 20.88
CA ALA A 62 -5.34 16.25 19.76
C ALA A 62 -4.50 14.96 19.76
N PHE A 63 -3.34 15.00 20.43
CA PHE A 63 -2.41 13.86 20.57
C PHE A 63 -2.29 13.37 22.01
N GLN A 64 -3.16 13.85 22.93
CA GLN A 64 -3.29 13.23 24.25
C GLN A 64 -3.87 11.83 24.06
N VAL A 65 -3.00 10.83 24.16
CA VAL A 65 -3.41 9.46 24.41
C VAL A 65 -4.10 9.49 25.76
N ASP A 66 -5.38 9.12 25.80
CA ASP A 66 -6.13 9.00 27.06
C ASP A 66 -5.46 7.88 27.87
N THR A 67 -4.47 8.25 28.70
CA THR A 67 -3.85 7.36 29.69
C THR A 67 -4.78 7.27 30.90
N ARG A 68 -6.09 7.17 30.67
CA ARG A 68 -6.95 6.57 31.65
C ARG A 68 -6.44 5.16 31.77
N GLU A 69 -5.66 4.93 32.82
CA GLU A 69 -5.52 3.60 33.37
C GLU A 69 -6.96 3.17 33.62
N ASP A 70 -7.48 2.36 32.70
CA ASP A 70 -8.51 1.41 32.99
C ASP A 70 -7.93 0.59 34.14
N HIS A 71 -8.12 1.13 35.34
CA HIS A 71 -8.23 0.38 36.56
C HIS A 71 -9.40 -0.54 36.26
N CYS A 72 -9.07 -1.62 35.56
CA CYS A 72 -9.84 -2.82 35.45
C CYS A 72 -10.17 -3.10 36.89
N ARG A 73 -11.37 -2.70 37.31
CA ARG A 73 -11.88 -2.96 38.64
C ARG A 73 -12.23 -4.44 38.56
N THR A 74 -11.19 -5.27 38.57
CA THR A 74 -11.25 -6.69 38.81
C THR A 74 -11.67 -6.79 40.26
N THR A 75 -12.96 -6.61 40.53
CA THR A 75 -13.54 -7.30 41.67
C THR A 75 -13.29 -8.79 41.37
N PRO A 76 -12.61 -9.53 42.26
CA PRO A 76 -12.44 -10.95 42.05
C PRO A 76 -13.83 -11.58 42.14
N GLY A 77 -14.44 -11.84 40.98
CA GLY A 77 -15.55 -12.77 40.89
C GLY A 77 -15.03 -14.16 41.22
N PRO A 78 -15.82 -15.03 41.87
CA PRO A 78 -15.37 -16.36 42.22
C PRO A 78 -14.94 -17.12 40.97
N VAL A 79 -13.75 -17.71 41.03
CA VAL A 79 -13.16 -18.53 39.98
C VAL A 79 -14.10 -19.71 39.71
N PRO A 80 -14.65 -19.90 38.50
CA PRO A 80 -15.24 -21.19 38.16
C PRO A 80 -14.11 -22.22 38.01
N GLU A 81 -14.22 -23.29 38.78
CA GLU A 81 -13.31 -24.43 38.76
C GLU A 81 -13.14 -24.98 37.33
N GLY A 82 -11.89 -25.05 36.89
CA GLY A 82 -11.46 -25.96 35.83
C GLY A 82 -11.31 -25.35 34.45
N VAL A 83 -10.26 -24.55 34.22
CA VAL A 83 -9.44 -24.66 33.00
C VAL A 83 -8.01 -24.20 33.36
N ALA A 84 -7.13 -25.15 33.67
CA ALA A 84 -5.69 -24.88 33.69
C ALA A 84 -5.18 -24.94 32.24
N SER A 85 -5.09 -23.79 31.57
CA SER A 85 -4.39 -23.69 30.29
C SER A 85 -2.98 -23.16 30.51
N SER A 86 -2.05 -24.11 30.46
CA SER A 86 -0.61 -23.99 30.30
C SER A 86 -0.17 -22.71 29.55
N GLU A 87 0.62 -21.87 30.23
CA GLU A 87 1.37 -20.78 29.60
C GLU A 87 2.41 -21.37 28.64
N ALA A 88 2.24 -21.13 27.34
CA ALA A 88 3.30 -21.34 26.36
C ALA A 88 4.08 -20.04 26.21
N ASP A 89 5.23 -20.05 26.87
CA ASP A 89 6.38 -19.17 26.76
C ASP A 89 6.72 -18.82 25.29
N ILE A 90 6.69 -17.54 24.93
CA ILE A 90 7.24 -17.05 23.65
C ILE A 90 8.29 -15.99 23.97
N SER A 91 9.52 -16.47 24.14
CA SER A 91 10.74 -15.67 24.18
C SER A 91 11.08 -15.10 22.78
N PRO A 92 11.57 -13.85 22.65
CA PRO A 92 11.85 -13.24 21.35
C PRO A 92 13.11 -13.82 20.69
N ARG A 93 12.99 -14.24 19.43
CA ARG A 93 14.11 -14.75 18.60
C ARG A 93 15.13 -13.64 18.32
N LYS A 94 16.42 -13.91 18.57
CA LYS A 94 17.55 -13.07 18.12
C LYS A 94 17.79 -13.22 16.60
N PRO A 95 18.22 -12.16 15.91
CA PRO A 95 18.51 -12.21 14.48
C PRO A 95 19.80 -13.00 14.20
N GLY A 96 19.72 -13.98 13.30
CA GLY A 96 20.85 -14.79 12.85
C GLY A 96 21.76 -14.05 11.88
N THR A 97 23.06 -14.15 12.11
CA THR A 97 24.13 -13.78 11.19
C THR A 97 24.19 -14.79 10.04
N ASN A 98 23.92 -14.36 8.81
CA ASN A 98 24.21 -15.17 7.63
C ASN A 98 25.64 -14.90 7.16
N THR A 99 26.48 -15.92 7.31
CA THR A 99 27.79 -16.07 6.68
C THR A 99 27.63 -17.01 5.48
N GLU A 100 27.71 -16.48 4.27
CA GLU A 100 28.02 -17.17 3.01
C GLU A 100 28.67 -16.10 2.11
N ARG A 101 29.81 -16.25 1.44
CA ARG A 101 30.71 -17.36 1.10
C ARG A 101 32.07 -16.74 0.76
#